data_AF-R7UWE6-F1
#
_entry.id   AF-R7UWE6-F1
#
_cell.length_a   1.000
_cell.length_b   1.000
_cell.length_c   1.000
_cell.angle_alpha   90.00
_cell.angle_beta   90.00
_cell.angle_gamma   90.00
#
_symmetry.space_group_name_H-M   'P 1'
#
loop_
_entity.id
_entity.type
_entity.pdbx_description
1 polymer ?
#
loop_
_entity_poly.entity_id
_entity_poly.type
_entity_poly.pdbx_seq_one_letter_code
_entity_poly.pdbx_strand_id
1 'polypeptide(L)'
;QVKNSHHLEPEGLRRCLQDVIAKKVKIGTLATDQHLMVGKMMREDFSKIDHQLDAWHCSMNLTKKLTAKAKTKGCEALMQWIRAISNHLWYSASTCKKNAQLLKEKWLSVLHHVAGVHSWSGGQKFNKCDHGTMSDAPPGMEVAYLKRTSPAFKALKDVVSAPALLKLLPKLTKFSHTGTLEVFHSFLLRFCSKRQYFPYPGNLQ
;
A
#
# COMPACT_ATOMS: atom_id res chain seq x y z
N GLN A 1 -11.68 -28.19 -11.36
CA GLN A 1 -10.76 -28.67 -10.30
C GLN A 1 -9.59 -27.68 -10.23
N VAL A 2 -9.19 -27.24 -9.03
CA VAL A 2 -8.12 -26.24 -8.85
C VAL A 2 -6.79 -26.98 -8.65
N LYS A 3 -5.73 -26.58 -9.37
CA LYS A 3 -4.47 -27.34 -9.45
C LYS A 3 -3.62 -27.30 -8.17
N ASN A 4 -3.67 -26.20 -7.40
CA ASN A 4 -3.01 -26.05 -6.09
C ASN A 4 -3.58 -24.84 -5.32
N SER A 5 -3.09 -24.60 -4.09
CA SER A 5 -3.56 -23.54 -3.19
C SER A 5 -3.44 -22.12 -3.75
N HIS A 6 -2.43 -21.82 -4.56
CA HIS A 6 -2.25 -20.49 -5.19
C HIS A 6 -3.32 -20.16 -6.23
N HIS A 7 -3.99 -21.17 -6.77
CA HIS A 7 -5.10 -20.98 -7.71
C HIS A 7 -6.47 -20.89 -7.02
N LEU A 8 -6.57 -21.22 -5.72
CA LEU A 8 -7.85 -21.20 -5.00
C LEU A 8 -8.39 -19.78 -4.88
N GLU A 9 -7.54 -18.81 -4.53
CA GLU A 9 -7.96 -17.42 -4.37
C GLU A 9 -8.43 -16.79 -5.70
N PRO A 10 -7.67 -16.85 -6.82
CA PRO A 10 -8.15 -16.33 -8.11
C PRO A 10 -9.43 -17.02 -8.59
N GLU A 11 -9.52 -18.34 -8.46
CA GLU A 11 -10.70 -19.10 -8.91
C GLU A 11 -11.93 -18.79 -8.04
N GLY A 12 -11.76 -18.74 -6.72
CA GLY A 12 -12.83 -18.36 -5.79
C GLY A 12 -13.36 -16.96 -6.10
N LEU A 13 -12.46 -15.99 -6.25
CA LEU A 13 -12.84 -14.62 -6.62
C LEU A 13 -13.55 -14.58 -7.98
N ARG A 14 -13.05 -15.30 -9.00
CA ARG A 14 -13.69 -15.36 -10.32
C ARG A 14 -15.15 -15.81 -10.23
N ARG A 15 -15.39 -16.91 -9.51
CA ARG A 15 -16.74 -17.45 -9.32
C ARG A 15 -17.66 -16.48 -8.59
N CYS A 16 -17.15 -15.83 -7.53
CA CYS A 16 -17.90 -14.81 -6.81
C CYS A 16 -18.27 -13.62 -7.72
N LEU A 17 -17.33 -13.11 -8.51
CA LEU A 17 -17.61 -12.01 -9.44
C LEU A 17 -18.63 -12.41 -10.51
N GLN A 18 -18.51 -13.62 -11.07
CA GLN A 18 -19.46 -14.13 -12.07
C GLN A 18 -20.87 -14.29 -11.50
N ASP A 19 -21.01 -14.81 -10.28
CA ASP A 19 -22.32 -14.94 -9.61
C ASP A 19 -22.99 -13.57 -9.36
N VAL A 20 -22.23 -12.59 -8.86
CA VAL A 20 -22.72 -11.22 -8.64
C VAL A 20 -23.16 -10.57 -9.96
N ILE A 21 -22.38 -10.76 -11.03
CA ILE A 21 -22.72 -10.26 -12.37
C ILE A 21 -23.97 -10.96 -12.92
N ALA A 22 -24.09 -12.28 -12.74
CA ALA A 22 -25.26 -13.05 -13.17
C ALA A 22 -26.55 -12.57 -12.49
N LYS A 23 -26.44 -12.14 -11.23
CA LYS A 23 -27.52 -11.48 -10.46
C LYS A 23 -27.77 -10.02 -10.88
N LYS A 24 -27.19 -9.57 -11.99
CA LYS A 24 -27.33 -8.22 -12.56
C LYS A 24 -26.84 -7.09 -11.64
N VAL A 25 -25.96 -7.40 -10.69
CA VAL A 25 -25.36 -6.39 -9.81
C VAL A 25 -24.14 -5.78 -10.49
N LYS A 26 -24.13 -4.44 -10.62
CA LYS A 26 -23.01 -3.71 -11.21
C LYS A 26 -21.89 -3.51 -10.18
N ILE A 27 -20.73 -4.10 -10.44
CA ILE A 27 -19.54 -3.92 -9.60
C ILE A 27 -18.75 -2.70 -10.10
N GLY A 28 -18.81 -1.60 -9.35
CA GLY A 28 -18.07 -0.39 -9.68
C GLY A 28 -16.58 -0.45 -9.32
N THR A 29 -16.22 -1.08 -8.21
CA THR A 29 -14.84 -1.14 -7.70
C THR A 29 -14.64 -2.42 -6.91
N LEU A 30 -13.45 -3.01 -7.03
CA LEU A 30 -13.03 -4.14 -6.22
C LEU A 30 -11.65 -3.82 -5.64
N ALA A 31 -11.49 -3.93 -4.32
CA ALA A 31 -10.20 -3.85 -3.66
C ALA A 31 -9.71 -5.25 -3.31
N THR A 32 -8.44 -5.56 -3.60
CA THR A 32 -7.82 -6.85 -3.25
C THR A 32 -6.42 -6.66 -2.71
N ASP A 33 -5.84 -7.73 -2.16
CA ASP A 33 -4.43 -7.78 -1.84
C ASP A 33 -3.55 -7.77 -3.10
N GLN A 34 -2.23 -7.62 -2.91
CA GLN A 34 -1.22 -7.62 -3.96
C GLN A 34 -0.94 -9.02 -4.55
N HIS A 35 -1.98 -9.78 -4.90
CA HIS A 35 -1.84 -11.11 -5.50
C HIS A 35 -1.67 -11.02 -7.04
N LEU A 36 -0.54 -11.50 -7.56
CA LEU A 36 -0.18 -11.33 -8.98
C LEU A 36 -1.21 -11.93 -9.95
N MET A 37 -1.72 -13.14 -9.65
CA MET A 37 -2.72 -13.80 -10.50
C MET A 37 -4.08 -13.10 -10.47
N VAL A 38 -4.51 -12.59 -9.32
CA VAL A 38 -5.74 -11.80 -9.20
C VAL A 38 -5.59 -10.51 -10.00
N GLY A 39 -4.45 -9.82 -9.84
CA GLY A 39 -4.16 -8.63 -10.62
C GLY A 39 -4.14 -8.88 -12.13
N LYS A 40 -3.64 -10.04 -12.59
CA LYS A 40 -3.69 -10.44 -14.00
C LYS A 40 -5.14 -10.69 -14.45
N MET A 41 -5.88 -11.52 -13.71
CA MET A 41 -7.28 -11.83 -13.98
C MET A 41 -8.15 -10.57 -14.04
N MET A 42 -7.98 -9.63 -13.12
CA MET A 42 -8.75 -8.38 -13.12
C MET A 42 -8.45 -7.50 -14.36
N ARG A 43 -7.22 -7.54 -14.87
CA ARG A 43 -6.86 -6.79 -16.09
C ARG A 43 -7.39 -7.45 -17.35
N GLU A 44 -7.38 -8.78 -17.43
CA GLU A 44 -7.72 -9.52 -18.65
C GLU A 44 -9.23 -9.82 -18.73
N ASP A 45 -9.82 -10.30 -17.64
CA ASP A 45 -11.18 -10.85 -17.65
C ASP A 45 -12.23 -9.87 -17.09
N PHE A 46 -11.82 -8.95 -16.21
CA PHE A 46 -12.72 -8.02 -15.51
C PHE A 46 -12.30 -6.55 -15.67
N SER A 47 -11.75 -6.18 -16.83
CA SER A 47 -11.15 -4.86 -17.10
C SER A 47 -12.09 -3.66 -16.93
N LYS A 48 -13.42 -3.89 -16.98
CA LYS A 48 -14.45 -2.87 -16.74
C LYS A 48 -14.64 -2.53 -15.25
N ILE A 49 -14.20 -3.40 -14.36
CA ILE A 49 -14.24 -3.16 -12.91
C ILE A 49 -13.01 -2.34 -12.54
N ASP A 50 -13.20 -1.24 -11.83
CA ASP A 50 -12.07 -0.50 -11.28
C ASP A 50 -11.43 -1.31 -10.14
N HIS A 51 -10.38 -2.05 -10.49
CA HIS A 51 -9.59 -2.81 -9.53
C HIS A 51 -8.64 -1.87 -8.77
N GLN A 52 -8.73 -1.88 -7.45
CA GLN A 52 -7.87 -1.16 -6.49
C GLN A 52 -7.12 -2.17 -5.61
N LEU A 53 -6.07 -1.72 -4.95
CA LEU A 53 -5.31 -2.51 -4.00
C LEU A 53 -5.56 -2.04 -2.58
N ASP A 54 -5.48 -2.98 -1.64
CA ASP A 54 -5.47 -2.66 -0.23
C ASP A 54 -4.21 -1.84 0.12
N ALA A 55 -4.41 -0.59 0.54
CA ALA A 55 -3.35 0.35 0.87
C ALA A 55 -2.52 -0.07 2.09
N TRP A 56 -3.14 -0.76 3.06
CA TRP A 56 -2.46 -1.28 4.24
C TRP A 56 -1.47 -2.36 3.87
N HIS A 57 -1.88 -3.35 3.06
CA HIS A 57 -0.96 -4.39 2.58
C HIS A 57 0.19 -3.80 1.75
N CYS A 58 -0.08 -2.75 0.97
CA CYS A 58 0.97 -2.03 0.24
C CYS A 58 2.00 -1.37 1.18
N SER A 59 1.52 -0.67 2.21
CA SER A 59 2.35 -0.02 3.24
C SER A 59 3.17 -1.04 4.05
N MET A 60 2.58 -2.18 4.42
CA MET A 60 3.29 -3.27 5.09
C MET A 60 4.41 -3.85 4.21
N ASN A 61 4.13 -4.12 2.94
CA ASN A 61 5.13 -4.67 2.00
C ASN A 61 6.27 -3.68 1.75
N LEU A 62 5.97 -2.39 1.65
CA LEU A 62 6.97 -1.32 1.60
C LEU A 62 7.84 -1.31 2.85
N THR A 63 7.23 -1.32 4.03
CA THR A 63 7.93 -1.33 5.33
C THR A 63 8.89 -2.51 5.41
N LYS A 64 8.45 -3.72 5.06
CA LYS A 64 9.31 -4.92 5.03
C LYS A 64 10.55 -4.73 4.13
N LYS A 65 10.38 -4.18 2.93
CA LYS A 65 11.48 -3.92 1.99
C LYS A 65 12.47 -2.88 2.52
N LEU A 66 11.97 -1.79 3.11
CA LEU A 66 12.81 -0.76 3.72
C LEU A 66 13.57 -1.30 4.93
N THR A 67 12.92 -2.08 5.79
CA THR A 67 13.58 -2.71 6.96
C THR A 67 14.68 -3.68 6.51
N ALA A 68 14.47 -4.44 5.45
CA ALA A 68 15.51 -5.30 4.90
C ALA A 68 16.72 -4.50 4.39
N LYS A 69 16.49 -3.38 3.69
CA LYS A 69 17.55 -2.47 3.25
C LYS A 69 18.27 -1.78 4.41
N ALA A 70 17.55 -1.38 5.45
CA ALA A 70 18.13 -0.68 6.59
C ALA A 70 19.03 -1.59 7.45
N LYS A 71 18.90 -2.91 7.33
CA LYS A 71 19.79 -3.90 7.96
C LYS A 71 21.10 -4.15 7.20
N THR A 72 21.26 -3.61 5.99
CA THR A 72 22.54 -3.72 5.27
C THR A 72 23.56 -2.71 5.79
N LYS A 73 24.84 -3.11 5.87
CA LYS A 73 25.94 -2.28 6.36
C LYS A 73 25.98 -0.91 5.68
N GLY A 74 25.99 0.17 6.48
CA GLY A 74 26.03 1.55 6.01
C GLY A 74 24.67 2.16 5.65
N CYS A 75 23.57 1.41 5.84
CA CYS A 75 22.19 1.87 5.61
C CYS A 75 21.37 2.03 6.90
N GLU A 76 21.99 1.93 8.06
CA GLU A 76 21.33 1.89 9.38
C GLU A 76 20.51 3.17 9.65
N ALA A 77 21.00 4.32 9.15
CA ALA A 77 20.31 5.60 9.23
C ALA A 77 18.91 5.60 8.55
N LEU A 78 18.61 4.63 7.68
CA LEU A 78 17.29 4.47 7.10
C LEU A 78 16.24 4.06 8.15
N MET A 79 16.63 3.33 9.21
CA MET A 79 15.69 2.77 10.21
C MET A 79 14.76 3.83 10.81
N GLN A 80 15.30 4.99 11.18
CA GLN A 80 14.51 6.07 11.81
C GLN A 80 13.44 6.64 10.88
N TRP A 81 13.64 6.55 9.56
CA TRP A 81 12.74 7.13 8.55
C TRP A 81 11.62 6.18 8.12
N ILE A 82 11.73 4.87 8.37
CA ILE A 82 10.81 3.86 7.84
C ILE A 82 9.35 4.18 8.19
N ARG A 83 9.09 4.55 9.45
CA ARG A 83 7.74 4.92 9.90
C ARG A 83 7.22 6.15 9.15
N ALA A 84 8.03 7.20 9.03
CA ALA A 84 7.65 8.42 8.31
C ALA A 84 7.40 8.15 6.82
N ILE A 85 8.23 7.34 6.16
CA ILE A 85 8.07 6.96 4.75
C ILE A 85 6.78 6.14 4.55
N SER A 86 6.50 5.20 5.45
CA SER A 86 5.29 4.39 5.39
C SER A 86 4.03 5.24 5.58
N ASN A 87 4.04 6.15 6.56
CA ASN A 87 2.98 7.14 6.76
C ASN A 87 2.83 8.07 5.56
N HIS A 88 3.94 8.43 4.90
CA HIS A 88 3.91 9.27 3.71
C HIS A 88 3.23 8.59 2.52
N LEU A 89 3.38 7.28 2.34
CA LEU A 89 2.60 6.53 1.34
C LEU A 89 1.09 6.62 1.64
N TRP A 90 0.72 6.42 2.90
CA TRP A 90 -0.66 6.50 3.37
C TRP A 90 -1.25 7.91 3.18
N TYR A 91 -0.51 8.94 3.56
CA TYR A 91 -0.84 10.35 3.32
C TYR A 91 -1.00 10.64 1.82
N SER A 92 -0.05 10.18 1.02
CA SER A 92 -0.06 10.40 -0.43
C SER A 92 -1.31 9.79 -1.06
N ALA A 93 -1.65 8.54 -0.70
CA ALA A 93 -2.82 7.83 -1.20
C ALA A 93 -4.14 8.49 -0.74
N SER A 94 -4.27 8.81 0.54
CA SER A 94 -5.49 9.42 1.10
C SER A 94 -5.75 10.85 0.57
N THR A 95 -4.71 11.59 0.21
CA THR A 95 -4.81 13.00 -0.22
C THR A 95 -4.61 13.24 -1.72
N CYS A 96 -4.51 12.18 -2.53
CA CYS A 96 -4.30 12.31 -3.97
C CYS A 96 -5.57 12.67 -4.77
N LYS A 97 -6.75 12.74 -4.13
CA LYS A 97 -8.03 13.08 -4.78
C LYS A 97 -8.30 12.23 -6.04
N LYS A 98 -8.02 10.93 -5.96
CA LYS A 98 -8.13 9.96 -7.07
C LYS A 98 -7.23 10.27 -8.29
N ASN A 99 -6.25 11.15 -8.15
CA ASN A 99 -5.35 11.55 -9.24
C ASN A 99 -4.02 10.78 -9.14
N ALA A 100 -3.79 9.87 -10.09
CA ALA A 100 -2.59 9.03 -10.10
C ALA A 100 -1.28 9.83 -10.26
N GLN A 101 -1.30 10.93 -11.01
CA GLN A 101 -0.12 11.80 -11.16
C GLN A 101 0.19 12.52 -9.84
N LEU A 102 -0.82 13.08 -9.17
CA LEU A 102 -0.65 13.71 -7.85
C LEU A 102 -0.14 12.70 -6.82
N LEU A 103 -0.70 11.49 -6.80
CA LEU A 103 -0.22 10.40 -5.94
C LEU A 103 1.26 10.09 -6.19
N LYS A 104 1.66 9.97 -7.46
CA LYS A 104 3.05 9.68 -7.83
C LYS A 104 4.00 10.80 -7.40
N GLU A 105 3.63 12.06 -7.63
CA GLU A 105 4.44 13.21 -7.23
C GLU A 105 4.55 13.35 -5.72
N LYS A 106 3.44 13.18 -4.99
CA LYS A 106 3.44 13.09 -3.52
C LYS A 106 4.34 11.96 -3.06
N TRP A 107 4.18 10.74 -3.58
CA TRP A 107 5.00 9.61 -3.18
C TRP A 107 6.50 9.85 -3.37
N LEU A 108 6.92 10.31 -4.55
CA LEU A 108 8.33 10.57 -4.87
C LEU A 108 8.90 11.77 -4.10
N SER A 109 8.07 12.66 -3.56
CA SER A 109 8.52 13.78 -2.73
C SER A 109 9.23 13.33 -1.46
N VAL A 110 9.01 12.09 -1.01
CA VAL A 110 9.69 11.56 0.19
C VAL A 110 11.22 11.62 0.04
N LEU A 111 11.74 11.47 -1.17
CA LEU A 111 13.17 11.58 -1.46
C LEU A 111 13.73 13.00 -1.28
N HIS A 112 12.88 14.02 -1.35
CA HIS A 112 13.25 15.40 -1.05
C HIS A 112 13.19 15.61 0.47
N HIS A 113 12.08 15.21 1.09
CA HIS A 113 11.80 15.41 2.51
C HIS A 113 12.86 14.76 3.42
N VAL A 114 13.23 13.50 3.18
CA VAL A 114 14.26 12.80 3.98
C VAL A 114 15.66 13.41 3.83
N ALA A 115 15.89 14.22 2.79
CA ALA A 115 17.13 14.93 2.54
C ALA A 115 17.08 16.40 2.99
N GLY A 116 16.04 16.81 3.73
CA GLY A 116 15.86 18.19 4.22
C GLY A 116 15.43 19.18 3.15
N VAL A 117 15.01 18.71 1.98
CA VAL A 117 14.55 19.56 0.87
C VAL A 117 13.03 19.61 0.90
N HIS A 118 12.47 20.75 1.31
CA HIS A 118 11.03 20.93 1.48
C HIS A 118 10.34 21.65 0.33
N SER A 119 11.10 22.11 -0.68
CA SER A 119 10.59 22.67 -1.93
C SER A 119 11.56 22.32 -3.07
N TRP A 120 11.03 22.03 -4.25
CA TRP A 120 11.80 21.57 -5.40
C TRP A 120 11.14 21.97 -6.73
N SER A 121 11.92 21.97 -7.81
CA SER A 121 11.41 22.20 -9.17
C SER A 121 10.92 20.90 -9.82
N GLY A 122 10.10 21.02 -10.87
CA GLY A 122 9.70 19.89 -11.73
C GLY A 122 8.45 19.10 -11.33
N GLY A 123 7.82 19.41 -10.20
CA GLY A 123 6.49 18.87 -9.84
C GLY A 123 5.37 19.67 -10.50
N GLN A 124 4.44 19.02 -11.19
CA GLN A 124 3.32 19.70 -11.87
C GLN A 124 2.15 19.98 -10.92
N LYS A 125 1.87 19.05 -10.00
CA LYS A 125 0.77 19.08 -9.04
C LYS A 125 1.26 19.12 -7.59
N PHE A 126 2.51 18.72 -7.33
CA PHE A 126 3.11 18.69 -6.00
C PHE A 126 4.62 18.97 -6.02
N ASN A 127 5.04 20.08 -5.41
CA ASN A 127 6.41 20.58 -5.47
C ASN A 127 6.96 21.16 -4.14
N LYS A 128 6.18 21.07 -3.06
CA LYS A 128 6.58 21.46 -1.70
C LYS A 128 5.91 20.55 -0.68
N CYS A 129 6.52 20.38 0.49
CA CYS A 129 5.90 19.63 1.58
C CYS A 129 4.60 20.31 2.07
N ASP A 130 3.58 19.50 2.41
CA ASP A 130 2.26 19.97 2.89
C ASP A 130 2.21 20.21 4.42
N HIS A 131 3.35 20.13 5.11
CA HIS A 131 3.44 20.45 6.53
C HIS A 131 3.92 21.89 6.73
N GLY A 132 3.47 22.53 7.80
CA GLY A 132 4.01 23.81 8.25
C GLY A 132 5.48 23.70 8.71
N THR A 133 6.04 24.77 9.24
CA THR A 133 7.33 24.71 9.95
C THR A 133 7.26 23.58 10.98
N MET A 134 8.23 22.66 10.96
CA MET A 134 8.28 21.58 11.95
C MET A 134 8.58 22.17 13.33
N SER A 135 7.53 22.59 14.04
CA SER A 135 7.59 23.10 15.41
C SER A 135 7.75 22.00 16.46
N ASP A 136 7.57 20.74 16.05
CA ASP A 136 7.42 19.60 16.98
C ASP A 136 8.73 18.84 17.21
N ALA A 137 9.84 19.28 16.62
CA ALA A 137 11.15 18.82 17.07
C ALA A 137 11.37 19.44 18.47
N PRO A 138 11.61 18.64 19.53
CA PRO A 138 11.95 19.16 20.84
C PRO A 138 13.09 20.20 20.68
N PRO A 139 13.05 21.35 21.38
CA PRO A 139 14.11 22.34 21.32
C PRO A 139 15.47 21.68 21.50
N GLY A 140 16.35 21.78 20.49
CA GLY A 140 17.69 21.18 20.50
C GLY A 140 17.84 19.81 19.81
N MET A 141 16.78 19.22 19.23
CA MET A 141 16.88 17.99 18.45
C MET A 141 17.03 18.30 16.96
N GLU A 142 18.25 18.17 16.43
CA GLU A 142 18.48 18.25 14.98
C GLU A 142 17.92 17.00 14.27
N VAL A 143 17.12 17.23 13.23
CA VAL A 143 16.64 16.13 12.38
C VAL A 143 17.83 15.57 11.60
N ALA A 144 18.16 14.31 11.83
CA ALA A 144 19.24 13.61 11.12
C ALA A 144 18.80 13.26 9.68
N TYR A 145 18.80 14.25 8.79
CA TYR A 145 18.52 14.07 7.37
C TYR A 145 19.52 13.14 6.68
N LEU A 146 19.05 12.40 5.69
CA LEU A 146 19.89 11.54 4.87
C LEU A 146 20.62 12.37 3.80
N LYS A 147 21.96 12.31 3.80
CA LYS A 147 22.75 12.87 2.69
C LYS A 147 22.43 12.11 1.41
N ARG A 148 22.17 12.81 0.31
CA ARG A 148 21.84 12.19 -1.00
C ARG A 148 22.91 11.23 -1.52
N THR A 149 24.16 11.46 -1.13
CA THR A 149 25.31 10.61 -1.50
C THR A 149 25.45 9.36 -0.63
N SER A 150 24.76 9.29 0.51
CA SER A 150 24.87 8.18 1.47
C SER A 150 24.33 6.86 0.91
N PRO A 151 24.87 5.71 1.37
CA PRO A 151 24.32 4.40 1.02
C PRO A 151 22.84 4.26 1.43
N ALA A 152 22.46 4.76 2.61
CA ALA A 152 21.08 4.77 3.11
C ALA A 152 20.11 5.46 2.14
N PHE A 153 20.48 6.64 1.62
CA PHE A 153 19.64 7.37 0.66
C PHE A 153 19.51 6.62 -0.66
N LYS A 154 20.59 6.03 -1.17
CA LYS A 154 20.56 5.22 -2.39
C LYS A 154 19.64 4.00 -2.21
N ALA A 155 19.78 3.28 -1.10
CA ALA A 155 18.95 2.14 -0.75
C ALA A 155 17.46 2.50 -0.64
N LEU A 156 17.14 3.66 -0.06
CA LEU A 156 15.79 4.21 -0.03
C LEU A 156 15.27 4.50 -1.44
N LYS A 157 16.06 5.21 -2.26
CA LYS A 157 15.70 5.58 -3.63
C LYS A 157 15.37 4.36 -4.48
N ASP A 158 16.13 3.27 -4.34
CA ASP A 158 15.89 2.02 -5.05
C ASP A 158 14.51 1.42 -4.73
N VAL A 159 14.09 1.47 -3.45
CA VAL A 159 12.78 0.95 -3.02
C VAL A 159 11.65 1.87 -3.46
N VAL A 160 11.79 3.18 -3.21
CA VAL A 160 10.75 4.19 -3.48
C VAL A 160 10.49 4.36 -4.98
N SER A 161 11.55 4.27 -5.79
CA SER A 161 11.49 4.46 -7.25
C SER A 161 11.34 3.14 -8.00
N ALA A 162 11.17 2.01 -7.31
CA ALA A 162 11.06 0.70 -7.93
C ALA A 162 9.93 0.69 -8.98
N PRO A 163 10.19 0.28 -10.24
CA PRO A 163 9.17 0.28 -11.30
C PRO A 163 7.93 -0.52 -10.93
N ALA A 164 8.11 -1.63 -10.22
CA ALA A 164 7.00 -2.44 -9.71
C ALA A 164 6.10 -1.66 -8.75
N LEU A 165 6.67 -0.87 -7.82
CA LEU A 165 5.89 -0.04 -6.90
C LEU A 165 5.18 1.11 -7.63
N LEU A 166 5.89 1.79 -8.53
CA LEU A 166 5.32 2.91 -9.29
C LEU A 166 4.13 2.47 -10.17
N LYS A 167 4.17 1.26 -10.72
CA LYS A 167 3.05 0.65 -11.47
C LYS A 167 1.83 0.34 -10.58
N LEU A 168 2.01 0.18 -9.27
CA LEU A 168 0.92 -0.09 -8.33
C LEU A 168 0.25 1.20 -7.83
N LEU A 169 0.93 2.35 -7.86
CA LEU A 169 0.37 3.61 -7.35
C LEU A 169 -1.01 3.96 -7.94
N PRO A 170 -1.29 3.83 -9.25
CA PRO A 170 -2.63 4.11 -9.78
C PRO A 170 -3.75 3.29 -9.13
N LYS A 171 -3.42 2.10 -8.59
CA LYS A 171 -4.33 1.19 -7.89
C LYS A 171 -4.57 1.56 -6.42
N LEU A 172 -3.94 2.63 -5.93
CA LEU A 172 -4.10 3.15 -4.56
C LEU A 172 -4.88 4.47 -4.51
N THR A 173 -5.35 4.95 -5.66
CA THR A 173 -5.95 6.28 -5.81
C THR A 173 -7.29 6.43 -5.08
N LYS A 174 -8.01 5.32 -4.86
CA LYS A 174 -9.23 5.30 -4.04
C LYS A 174 -8.99 5.02 -2.56
N PHE A 175 -7.73 4.82 -2.16
CA PHE A 175 -7.35 4.62 -0.76
C PHE A 175 -8.21 3.55 -0.06
N SER A 176 -8.39 2.42 -0.71
CA SER A 176 -9.16 1.29 -0.18
C SER A 176 -8.32 0.52 0.85
N HIS A 177 -8.90 0.24 2.02
CA HIS A 177 -8.26 -0.55 3.08
C HIS A 177 -9.33 -1.19 3.97
N THR A 178 -8.98 -2.29 4.65
CA THR A 178 -9.92 -3.07 5.49
C THR A 178 -9.92 -2.67 6.98
N GLY A 179 -9.20 -1.61 7.39
CA GLY A 179 -9.03 -1.25 8.81
C GLY A 179 -10.31 -1.28 9.67
N THR A 180 -11.42 -0.71 9.21
CA THR A 180 -12.71 -0.74 9.96
C THR A 180 -13.27 -2.16 10.09
N LEU A 181 -13.15 -2.98 9.04
CA LEU A 181 -13.57 -4.38 9.07
C LEU A 181 -12.69 -5.20 10.02
N GLU A 182 -11.40 -4.94 10.06
CA GLU A 182 -10.48 -5.61 10.99
C GLU A 182 -10.80 -5.26 12.45
N VAL A 183 -11.09 -3.99 12.76
CA VAL A 183 -11.53 -3.58 14.10
C VAL A 183 -12.83 -4.29 14.49
N PHE A 184 -13.80 -4.35 13.57
CA PHE A 184 -15.05 -5.06 13.80
C PHE A 184 -14.82 -6.56 14.02
N HIS A 185 -13.99 -7.21 13.20
CA HIS A 185 -13.64 -8.61 13.39
C HIS A 185 -12.92 -8.84 14.72
N SER A 186 -11.97 -7.99 15.12
CA SER A 186 -11.30 -8.07 16.42
C SER A 186 -12.29 -7.93 17.59
N PHE A 187 -13.31 -7.08 17.46
CA PHE A 187 -14.40 -7.01 18.42
C PHE A 187 -15.21 -8.32 18.45
N LEU A 188 -15.60 -8.87 17.30
CA LEU A 188 -16.33 -10.13 17.23
C LEU A 188 -15.56 -11.32 17.81
N LEU A 189 -14.22 -11.34 17.65
CA LEU A 189 -13.37 -12.39 18.23
C LEU A 189 -13.44 -12.47 19.75
N ARG A 190 -13.90 -11.39 20.42
CA ARG A 190 -14.19 -11.40 21.86
C ARG A 190 -15.40 -12.27 22.22
N PHE A 191 -16.35 -12.40 21.31
CA PHE A 191 -17.60 -13.15 21.53
C PHE A 191 -17.60 -14.52 20.85
N CYS A 192 -16.96 -14.62 19.67
CA CYS A 192 -16.87 -15.84 18.88
C CYS A 192 -15.40 -16.10 18.56
N SER A 193 -14.75 -16.93 19.37
CA SER A 193 -13.33 -17.21 19.18
C SER A 193 -13.10 -18.00 17.89
N LYS A 194 -12.01 -17.71 17.16
CA LYS A 194 -11.56 -18.48 15.97
C LYS A 194 -11.30 -19.97 16.23
N ARG A 195 -11.27 -20.39 17.51
CA ARG A 195 -11.00 -21.77 17.94
C ARG A 195 -12.26 -22.64 17.96
N GLN A 196 -13.44 -22.06 17.77
CA GLN A 196 -14.69 -22.80 17.73
C GLN A 196 -15.02 -23.17 16.28
N TYR A 197 -14.93 -24.45 15.97
CA TYR A 197 -15.34 -25.01 14.68
C TYR A 197 -16.86 -25.09 14.63
N PHE A 198 -17.46 -24.47 13.61
CA PHE A 198 -18.87 -24.63 13.30
C PHE A 198 -18.98 -25.49 12.04
N PRO A 199 -19.66 -26.65 12.09
CA PRO A 199 -19.85 -27.49 10.92
C PRO A 199 -20.68 -26.74 9.87
N TYR A 200 -20.15 -26.65 8.64
CA TYR A 200 -20.89 -26.13 7.49
C TYR A 200 -21.64 -27.31 6.82
N PRO A 201 -22.96 -27.22 6.59
CA PRO A 201 -23.77 -28.32 6.01
C PRO A 201 -23.56 -28.49 4.50
N GLY A 202 -22.31 -28.47 4.04
CA GLY A 202 -21.93 -28.59 2.63
C GLY A 202 -20.62 -29.34 2.38
N ASN A 203 -19.99 -29.90 3.40
CA ASN A 203 -18.89 -30.84 3.20
C ASN A 203 -19.50 -32.23 2.98
N LEU A 204 -19.65 -32.61 1.70
CA LEU A 204 -19.89 -34.00 1.30
C LEU A 204 -18.75 -34.86 1.89
N GLN A 205 -19.13 -35.91 2.63
CA GLN A 205 -18.24 -37.00 3.04
C GLN A 205 -17.72 -37.77 1.82
#